data_AF-A0A1R0H1K8-F1
#
_entry.id   AF-A0A1R0H1K8-F1
#
_cell.length_a   1.000
_cell.length_b   1.000
_cell.length_c   1.000
_cell.angle_alpha   90.00
_cell.angle_beta   90.00
_cell.angle_gamma   90.00
#
_symmetry.space_group_name_H-M   'P 1'
#
loop_
_entity.id
_entity.type
_entity.pdbx_description
1 polymer ?
#
loop_
_entity_poly.entity_id
_entity_poly.type
_entity_poly.pdbx_seq_one_letter_code
_entity_poly.pdbx_strand_id
1 'polypeptide(L)'
;MFSFACKSITGFKVYFKMDFDTYIDKEYMYGATKLMADNSEKNIFFGDIKTTFEIPYMEGYLYGVTGSLFNKYCQQTSFSPIAYGEDLWFANNIYNVTKGTGPRGKNNIHYMLSDKTKIRHKKMVDKGVYLNMGRLLPQSER
;
A
#
# COMPACT_ATOMS: atom_id res chain seq x y z
N MET A 1 10.75 -8.62 -3.08
CA MET A 1 10.24 -7.32 -3.59
C MET A 1 10.82 -6.16 -2.78
N PHE A 2 10.48 -6.00 -1.51
CA PHE A 2 10.88 -4.82 -0.74
C PHE A 2 12.37 -4.64 -0.49
N SER A 3 13.11 -5.71 -0.25
CA SER A 3 14.57 -5.66 -0.11
C SER A 3 15.25 -5.13 -1.38
N PHE A 4 14.72 -5.48 -2.55
CA PHE A 4 15.17 -4.94 -3.83
C PHE A 4 14.81 -3.46 -3.96
N ALA A 5 13.57 -3.08 -3.62
CA ALA A 5 13.12 -1.69 -3.65
C ALA A 5 13.99 -0.79 -2.76
N CYS A 6 14.28 -1.20 -1.52
CA CYS A 6 15.16 -0.45 -0.61
C CYS A 6 16.58 -0.21 -1.14
N LYS A 7 17.09 -1.09 -2.01
CA LYS A 7 18.44 -0.96 -2.58
C LYS A 7 18.46 -0.24 -3.92
N SER A 8 17.40 -0.40 -4.72
CA SER A 8 17.42 -0.08 -6.15
C SER A 8 16.47 1.05 -6.53
N ILE A 9 15.49 1.35 -5.68
CA ILE A 9 14.44 2.35 -5.93
C ILE A 9 14.45 3.30 -4.74
N THR A 10 15.32 4.31 -4.81
CA THR A 10 15.54 5.28 -3.72
C THR A 10 15.34 6.71 -4.21
N GLY A 11 15.12 7.65 -3.29
CA GLY A 11 14.98 9.07 -3.60
C GLY A 11 13.61 9.54 -4.10
N PHE A 12 12.63 8.64 -4.23
CA PHE A 12 11.26 9.03 -4.59
C PHE A 12 10.48 9.59 -3.40
N LYS A 13 9.58 10.54 -3.68
CA LYS A 13 8.68 11.13 -2.68
C LYS A 13 7.56 10.20 -2.24
N VAL A 14 7.15 9.26 -3.11
CA VAL A 14 6.07 8.31 -2.87
C VAL A 14 6.41 6.99 -3.57
N TYR A 15 6.06 5.88 -2.94
CA TYR A 15 6.23 4.53 -3.45
C TYR A 15 4.88 3.83 -3.43
N PHE A 16 4.50 3.20 -4.55
CA PHE A 16 3.28 2.40 -4.65
C PHE A 16 3.61 0.95 -4.97
N LYS A 17 2.84 0.05 -4.38
CA LYS A 17 2.73 -1.33 -4.81
C LYS A 17 1.33 -1.55 -5.38
N MET A 18 1.26 -2.24 -6.50
CA MET A 18 0.02 -2.53 -7.19
C MET A 18 0.05 -3.96 -7.73
N ASP A 19 -1.06 -4.68 -7.61
CA ASP A 19 -1.22 -5.96 -8.28
C ASP A 19 -1.55 -5.76 -9.77
N PHE A 20 -1.08 -6.66 -10.63
CA PHE A 20 -1.30 -6.59 -12.07
C PHE A 20 -2.77 -6.70 -12.49
N ASP A 21 -3.65 -7.15 -11.58
CA ASP A 21 -5.09 -7.27 -11.77
C ASP A 21 -5.90 -6.15 -11.11
N THR A 22 -5.28 -4.97 -10.95
CA THR A 22 -5.88 -3.76 -10.40
C THR A 22 -6.12 -2.69 -11.47
N TYR A 23 -7.33 -2.15 -11.50
CA TYR A 23 -7.75 -1.01 -12.31
C TYR A 23 -7.89 0.23 -11.45
N ILE A 24 -7.43 1.36 -11.98
CA ILE A 24 -7.42 2.64 -11.28
C ILE A 24 -7.97 3.75 -12.16
N ASP A 25 -8.78 4.61 -11.56
CA ASP A 25 -9.08 5.93 -12.10
C ASP A 25 -7.80 6.78 -12.04
N LYS A 26 -7.32 7.21 -13.22
CA LYS A 26 -6.04 7.89 -13.37
C LYS A 26 -6.02 9.27 -12.70
N GLU A 27 -7.12 10.01 -12.79
CA GLU A 27 -7.24 11.34 -12.18
C GLU A 27 -7.25 11.24 -10.67
N TYR A 28 -7.96 10.24 -10.14
CA TYR A 28 -7.95 9.92 -8.72
C TYR A 28 -6.53 9.59 -8.23
N MET A 29 -5.82 8.68 -8.93
CA MET A 29 -4.47 8.29 -8.53
C MET A 29 -3.44 9.40 -8.69
N TYR A 30 -3.60 10.27 -9.69
CA TYR A 30 -2.78 11.47 -9.82
C TYR A 30 -2.98 12.40 -8.63
N GLY A 31 -4.23 12.70 -8.26
CA GLY A 31 -4.56 13.54 -7.11
C GLY A 31 -4.02 12.96 -5.79
N ALA A 32 -4.20 11.66 -5.57
CA ALA A 32 -3.70 10.98 -4.38
C ALA A 32 -2.17 11.01 -4.31
N THR A 33 -1.50 10.70 -5.43
CA THR A 33 -0.03 10.73 -5.53
C THR A 33 0.50 12.14 -5.29
N LYS A 34 -0.13 13.16 -5.88
CA LYS A 34 0.24 14.56 -5.70
C LYS A 34 0.12 14.98 -4.23
N LEU A 35 -0.99 14.67 -3.57
CA LEU A 35 -1.18 14.99 -2.16
C LEU A 35 -0.11 14.34 -1.28
N MET A 36 0.19 13.06 -1.51
CA MET A 36 1.25 12.35 -0.79
C MET A 36 2.64 12.94 -1.07
N ALA A 37 2.93 13.31 -2.32
CA ALA A 37 4.21 13.89 -2.72
C ALA A 37 4.41 15.29 -2.14
N ASP A 38 3.36 16.11 -2.10
CA ASP A 38 3.37 17.45 -1.51
C ASP A 38 3.52 17.39 0.03
N ASN A 39 3.26 16.23 0.64
CA ASN A 39 3.40 15.96 2.08
C ASN A 39 4.38 14.80 2.37
N SER A 40 5.38 14.61 1.51
CA SER A 40 6.27 13.44 1.55
C SER A 40 7.11 13.30 2.83
N GLU A 41 7.24 14.38 3.59
CA GLU A 41 7.89 14.45 4.90
C GLU A 41 7.07 13.80 6.03
N LYS A 42 5.75 13.65 5.84
CA LYS A 42 4.85 12.99 6.79
C LYS A 42 4.81 11.49 6.51
N ASN A 43 4.68 10.66 7.54
CA ASN A 43 4.59 9.21 7.37
C ASN A 43 3.18 8.78 6.92
N ILE A 44 2.83 9.06 5.66
CA ILE A 44 1.53 8.67 5.11
C ILE A 44 1.59 7.23 4.59
N PHE A 45 0.60 6.42 4.97
CA PHE A 45 0.32 5.09 4.43
C PHE A 45 -1.06 5.12 3.76
N PHE A 46 -1.09 4.96 2.44
CA PHE A 46 -2.26 5.00 1.58
C PHE A 46 -2.75 3.60 1.22
N GLY A 47 -4.07 3.41 1.16
CA GLY A 47 -4.69 2.20 0.63
C GLY A 47 -6.04 1.90 1.27
N ASP A 48 -6.52 0.68 1.06
CA ASP A 48 -7.75 0.20 1.67
C ASP A 48 -7.45 -0.51 2.99
N ILE A 49 -7.87 0.11 4.10
CA ILE A 49 -7.46 -0.33 5.43
C ILE A 49 -8.26 -1.56 5.90
N LYS A 50 -7.54 -2.54 6.41
CA LYS A 50 -8.06 -3.64 7.21
C LYS A 50 -7.31 -3.72 8.52
N THR A 51 -7.92 -4.37 9.51
CA THR A 51 -7.31 -4.58 10.82
C THR A 51 -7.21 -6.07 11.08
N THR A 52 -6.04 -6.53 11.51
CA THR A 52 -5.83 -7.91 11.97
C THR A 52 -4.86 -7.88 13.13
N PHE A 53 -5.19 -8.55 14.24
CA PHE A 53 -4.43 -8.51 15.50
C PHE A 53 -4.11 -7.07 15.96
N GLU A 54 -5.08 -6.15 15.85
CA GLU A 54 -4.93 -4.72 16.18
C GLU A 54 -3.93 -3.92 15.33
N ILE A 55 -3.33 -4.54 14.30
CA ILE A 55 -2.43 -3.89 13.38
C ILE A 55 -3.23 -3.48 12.14
N PRO A 56 -3.31 -2.16 11.82
CA PRO A 56 -3.88 -1.71 10.57
C PRO A 56 -2.91 -2.02 9.42
N TYR A 57 -3.41 -2.68 8.38
CA TYR A 57 -2.70 -2.95 7.13
C TYR A 57 -3.54 -2.51 5.94
N MET A 58 -2.89 -2.30 4.79
CA MET A 58 -3.59 -1.97 3.55
C MET A 58 -3.78 -3.23 2.73
N GLU A 59 -4.95 -3.42 2.13
CA GLU A 59 -5.16 -4.55 1.22
C GLU A 59 -4.13 -4.56 0.10
N GLY A 60 -3.62 -5.75 -0.20
CA GLY A 60 -2.51 -5.93 -1.12
C GLY A 60 -2.71 -5.42 -2.56
N TYR A 61 -3.93 -5.20 -3.05
CA TYR A 61 -4.13 -4.86 -4.47
C TYR A 61 -3.55 -3.49 -4.87
N LEU A 62 -3.62 -2.51 -3.98
CA LEU A 62 -2.98 -1.21 -4.16
C LEU A 62 -2.77 -0.53 -2.81
N TYR A 63 -1.51 -0.22 -2.53
CA TYR A 63 -1.16 0.63 -1.39
C TYR A 63 0.06 1.48 -1.72
N GLY A 64 0.22 2.58 -0.99
CA GLY A 64 1.32 3.51 -1.18
C GLY A 64 1.87 4.02 0.13
N VAL A 65 3.15 4.37 0.15
CA VAL A 65 3.80 5.02 1.28
C VAL A 65 4.59 6.22 0.81
N THR A 66 4.64 7.24 1.66
CA THR A 66 5.53 8.38 1.49
C THR A 66 7.00 7.97 1.63
N GLY A 67 7.89 8.74 1.00
CA GLY A 67 9.31 8.47 1.04
C GLY A 67 9.90 8.53 2.44
N SER A 68 9.41 9.42 3.31
CA SER A 68 9.81 9.45 4.73
C SER A 68 9.52 8.12 5.44
N LEU A 69 8.33 7.56 5.23
CA LEU A 69 7.93 6.28 5.82
C LEU A 69 8.69 5.10 5.20
N PHE A 70 8.85 5.09 3.88
CA PHE A 70 9.59 4.05 3.18
C PHE A 70 11.07 4.02 3.59
N ASN A 71 11.70 5.18 3.75
CA ASN A 71 13.09 5.27 4.19
C ASN A 71 13.28 4.70 5.60
N LYS A 72 12.37 4.99 6.54
CA LYS A 72 12.38 4.38 7.88
C LYS A 72 12.30 2.86 7.81
N TYR A 73 11.41 2.35 6.96
CA TYR A 73 11.30 0.91 6.72
C TYR A 73 12.60 0.30 6.19
N CYS A 74 13.26 0.96 5.23
CA CYS A 74 14.50 0.48 4.62
C CYS A 74 15.73 0.57 5.53
N GLN A 75 15.68 1.43 6.56
CA GLN A 75 16.76 1.56 7.55
C GLN A 75 16.70 0.52 8.68
N GLN A 76 15.65 -0.32 8.72
CA GLN A 76 15.56 -1.33 9.76
C GLN A 76 16.66 -2.38 9.62
N THR A 77 17.22 -2.79 10.75
CA THR A 77 18.28 -3.81 10.81
C THR A 77 17.75 -5.24 10.83
N SER A 78 16.48 -5.42 11.22
CA SER A 78 15.82 -6.72 11.30
C SER A 78 14.36 -6.60 10.90
N PHE A 79 13.93 -7.45 9.97
CA PHE A 79 12.52 -7.62 9.64
C PHE A 79 11.89 -8.71 10.50
N SER A 80 10.61 -8.56 10.82
CA SER A 80 9.84 -9.66 11.42
C SER A 80 9.81 -10.87 10.48
N PRO A 81 9.76 -12.11 10.99
CA PRO A 81 9.56 -13.30 10.15
C PRO A 81 8.29 -13.18 9.30
N ILE A 82 8.34 -13.69 8.06
CA ILE A 82 7.14 -13.77 7.21
C ILE A 82 6.24 -14.87 7.77
N ALA A 83 5.16 -14.48 8.44
CA ALA A 83 4.16 -15.40 8.99
C ALA A 83 2.77 -15.25 8.36
N TYR A 84 2.54 -14.17 7.60
CA TYR A 84 1.24 -13.81 7.03
C TYR A 84 1.39 -13.29 5.58
N GLY A 85 0.28 -12.84 4.98
CA GLY A 85 0.28 -12.17 3.68
C GLY A 85 1.31 -11.03 3.61
N GLU A 86 1.84 -10.79 2.41
CA GLU A 86 2.89 -9.81 2.14
C GLU A 86 2.52 -8.40 2.64
N ASP A 87 1.25 -8.03 2.47
CA ASP A 87 0.66 -6.76 2.89
C ASP A 87 0.61 -6.61 4.42
N LEU A 88 0.13 -7.63 5.14
CA LEU A 88 0.13 -7.64 6.60
C LEU A 88 1.57 -7.68 7.16
N TRP A 89 2.46 -8.47 6.55
CA TRP A 89 3.87 -8.50 6.92
C TRP A 89 4.52 -7.13 6.73
N PHE A 90 4.28 -6.46 5.61
CA PHE A 90 4.80 -5.12 5.35
C PHE A 90 4.27 -4.11 6.36
N ALA A 91 2.96 -4.10 6.60
CA ALA A 91 2.33 -3.21 7.57
C ALA A 91 2.86 -3.40 8.99
N ASN A 92 3.12 -4.64 9.42
CA ASN A 92 3.73 -4.91 10.72
C ASN A 92 5.14 -4.34 10.84
N ASN A 93 5.98 -4.50 9.80
CA ASN A 93 7.32 -3.93 9.79
C ASN A 93 7.28 -2.39 9.77
N ILE A 94 6.36 -1.80 9.01
CA ILE A 94 6.09 -0.36 9.00
C ILE A 94 5.67 0.14 10.39
N TYR A 95 4.75 -0.56 11.05
CA TYR A 95 4.28 -0.23 12.39
C TYR A 95 5.43 -0.27 13.42
N ASN A 96 6.31 -1.27 13.32
CA ASN A 96 7.43 -1.42 14.25
C ASN A 96 8.44 -0.28 14.14
N VAL A 97 8.75 0.19 12.92
CA VAL A 97 9.71 1.29 12.73
C VAL A 97 9.15 2.67 13.07
N THR A 98 7.83 2.82 13.19
CA THR A 98 7.19 4.07 13.58
C THR A 98 6.65 4.09 15.01
N LYS A 99 6.67 2.95 15.71
CA LYS A 99 6.26 2.84 17.10
C LYS A 99 7.08 3.79 17.98
N GLY A 100 6.42 4.57 18.84
CA GLY A 100 7.11 5.49 19.75
C GLY A 100 7.65 6.78 19.10
N THR A 101 7.56 6.93 17.78
CA THR A 101 8.12 8.10 17.05
C THR A 101 7.18 9.30 16.99
N GLY A 102 5.96 9.18 17.51
CA GLY A 102 4.96 10.23 17.52
C GLY A 102 4.81 10.95 18.87
N PRO A 103 4.02 12.04 18.90
CA PRO A 103 3.71 12.74 20.15
C PRO A 103 3.17 11.78 21.21
N ARG A 104 3.69 11.89 22.44
CA ARG A 104 3.33 11.03 23.58
C ARG A 104 3.63 9.54 23.36
N GLY A 105 4.63 9.22 22.54
CA GLY A 105 5.06 7.83 22.29
C GLY A 105 4.10 7.01 21.43
N LYS A 106 3.15 7.66 20.75
CA LYS A 106 2.21 6.99 19.83
C LYS A 106 2.86 6.70 18.47
N ASN A 107 2.23 5.82 17.70
CA ASN A 107 2.59 5.62 16.31
C ASN A 107 2.29 6.89 15.50
N ASN A 108 3.24 7.34 14.68
CA ASN A 108 3.16 8.55 13.87
C ASN A 108 2.85 8.24 12.40
N ILE A 109 1.95 7.28 12.13
CA ILE A 109 1.47 7.00 10.76
C ILE A 109 0.16 7.76 10.52
N HIS A 110 0.09 8.44 9.38
CA HIS A 110 -1.13 9.03 8.85
C HIS A 110 -1.73 8.06 7.82
N TYR A 111 -2.86 7.45 8.17
CA TYR A 111 -3.56 6.57 7.24
C TYR A 111 -4.40 7.40 6.26
N MET A 112 -4.16 7.22 4.96
CA MET A 112 -4.92 7.86 3.88
C MET A 112 -5.75 6.79 3.17
N LEU A 113 -7.07 6.81 3.39
CA LEU A 113 -7.94 5.78 2.87
C LEU A 113 -8.21 5.96 1.38
N SER A 114 -8.16 4.87 0.64
CA SER A 114 -8.48 4.87 -0.77
C SER A 114 -9.98 4.87 -1.04
N ASP A 115 -10.42 5.50 -2.13
CA ASP A 115 -11.81 5.44 -2.60
C ASP A 115 -12.03 4.15 -3.40
N LYS A 116 -12.79 3.22 -2.82
CA LYS A 116 -13.10 1.91 -3.42
C LYS A 116 -13.95 2.00 -4.69
N THR A 117 -14.54 3.15 -4.99
CA THR A 117 -15.24 3.37 -6.27
C THR A 117 -14.26 3.64 -7.41
N LYS A 118 -13.06 4.12 -7.07
CA LYS A 118 -12.00 4.55 -8.00
C LYS A 118 -10.93 3.50 -8.25
N ILE A 119 -10.86 2.47 -7.41
CA ILE A 119 -9.93 1.36 -7.55
C ILE A 119 -10.73 0.06 -7.57
N ARG A 120 -10.52 -0.76 -8.60
CA ARG A 120 -11.21 -2.05 -8.79
C ARG A 120 -10.17 -3.15 -8.87
N HIS A 121 -10.38 -4.23 -8.14
CA HIS A 121 -9.47 -5.37 -8.09
C HIS A 121 -10.19 -6.61 -8.62
N LYS A 122 -9.57 -7.31 -9.58
CA LYS A 122 -10.04 -8.54 -10.25
C LYS A 122 -11.31 -8.44 -11.07
N LYS A 123 -12.25 -7.57 -10.73
CA LYS A 123 -13.57 -7.49 -11.38
C LYS A 123 -13.91 -6.07 -11.76
N MET A 124 -14.37 -5.90 -13.00
CA MET A 124 -14.91 -4.64 -13.51
C MET A 124 -16.14 -4.93 -14.36
N VAL A 125 -17.17 -4.11 -14.17
CA VAL A 125 -18.34 -4.06 -15.06
C VAL A 125 -18.51 -2.61 -15.48
N ASP A 126 -18.42 -2.34 -16.78
CA ASP A 126 -18.64 -1.00 -17.34
C ASP A 126 -19.27 -1.09 -18.72
N LYS A 127 -20.34 -0.33 -18.95
CA LYS A 127 -21.05 -0.25 -20.25
C LYS A 127 -21.32 -1.62 -20.92
N GLY A 128 -21.69 -2.63 -20.13
CA GLY A 128 -21.97 -3.98 -20.62
C GLY A 128 -20.72 -4.86 -20.85
N VAL A 129 -19.53 -4.34 -20.61
CA VAL A 129 -18.28 -5.11 -20.56
C VAL A 129 -18.12 -5.70 -19.16
N TYR A 130 -17.91 -7.01 -19.08
CA TYR A 130 -17.61 -7.75 -17.86
C TYR A 130 -16.18 -8.27 -17.95
N LEU A 131 -15.35 -7.90 -16.99
CA LEU A 131 -13.94 -8.24 -16.97
C LEU A 131 -13.57 -8.85 -15.64
N ASN A 132 -13.14 -10.11 -15.67
CA ASN A 132 -12.63 -10.85 -14.52
C ASN A 132 -11.19 -11.26 -14.79
N MET A 133 -10.31 -11.05 -13.82
CA MET A 133 -8.89 -11.37 -13.93
C MET A 133 -8.36 -12.00 -12.64
N GLY A 134 -7.20 -12.66 -12.76
CA GLY A 134 -6.50 -13.28 -11.65
C GLY A 134 -6.58 -14.81 -11.68
N ARG A 135 -6.23 -15.45 -10.56
CA ARG A 135 -6.26 -16.92 -10.44
C ARG A 135 -7.71 -17.41 -10.25
N LEU A 136 -7.98 -18.64 -10.71
CA LEU A 136 -9.27 -19.32 -10.58
C LEU A 136 -10.42 -18.71 -11.40
N LEU A 137 -10.13 -18.18 -12.59
CA LEU A 137 -11.19 -17.83 -13.53
C LEU A 137 -11.99 -19.08 -13.95
N PRO A 138 -13.33 -18.95 -14.12
CA PRO A 138 -14.16 -19.98 -14.74
C PRO A 138 -13.55 -20.41 -16.08
N GLN A 139 -13.77 -21.67 -16.48
CA GLN A 139 -13.22 -22.20 -17.74
C GLN A 139 -13.68 -21.42 -18.98
N SER A 140 -14.85 -20.78 -18.92
CA SER A 140 -15.38 -19.90 -19.97
C SER A 140 -14.65 -18.56 -20.09
N GLU A 141 -13.79 -18.21 -19.13
CA GLU A 141 -13.11 -16.92 -19.02
C GLU A 141 -11.56 -17.05 -19.00
N ARG A 142 -11.02 -18.25 -19.20
CA ARG A 142 -9.57 -18.50 -19.34
C ARG A 142 -9.15 -18.44 -20.80
#